data_AF-A0A1A7YBP6-F1
#
_entry.id   AF-A0A1A7YBP6-F1
#
_cell.length_a   1.000
_cell.length_b   1.000
_cell.length_c   1.000
_cell.angle_alpha   90.00
_cell.angle_beta   90.00
_cell.angle_gamma   90.00
#
_symmetry.space_group_name_H-M   'P 1'
#
loop_
_entity.id
_entity.type
_entity.pdbx_description
1 polymer ?
#
loop_
_entity_poly.entity_id
_entity_poly.type
_entity_poly.pdbx_seq_one_letter_code
_entity_poly.pdbx_strand_id
1 'polypeptide(L)'
;VDSAMAQVTGDEPVILVLMHRTLEVKHTPLRRMWSHYSNIVLHVNVFYHETVFGLLRCQENKAAVSWIQSKLLDYSLSRNRLSGECDGGDRGSRVDSG
;
A
#
# COMPACT_ATOMS: atom_id res chain seq x y z
N VAL A 1 -5.25 -16.58 -0.21
CA VAL A 1 -4.66 -15.38 -0.87
C VAL A 1 -4.67 -15.57 -2.36
N ASP A 2 -4.21 -16.72 -2.86
CA ASP A 2 -4.23 -17.04 -4.31
C ASP A 2 -5.58 -16.79 -4.98
N SER A 3 -6.70 -17.24 -4.39
CA SER A 3 -8.03 -16.99 -4.94
C SER A 3 -8.42 -15.51 -4.98
N ALA A 4 -7.94 -14.70 -4.02
CA ALA A 4 -8.17 -13.26 -4.02
C ALA A 4 -7.28 -12.55 -5.06
N MET A 5 -6.00 -12.95 -5.12
CA MET A 5 -5.05 -12.43 -6.11
C MET A 5 -5.42 -12.83 -7.54
N ALA A 6 -6.12 -13.95 -7.75
CA ALA A 6 -6.64 -14.35 -9.05
C ALA A 6 -7.68 -13.37 -9.63
N GLN A 7 -8.29 -12.52 -8.79
CA GLN A 7 -9.19 -11.46 -9.25
C GLN A 7 -8.47 -10.13 -9.52
N VAL A 8 -7.20 -10.02 -9.14
CA VAL A 8 -6.36 -8.87 -9.47
C VAL A 8 -5.73 -9.15 -10.83
N THR A 9 -6.30 -8.58 -11.88
CA THR A 9 -5.89 -8.85 -13.26
C THR A 9 -4.79 -7.92 -13.79
N GLY A 10 -4.41 -6.90 -13.04
CA GLY A 10 -3.36 -5.95 -13.41
C GLY A 10 -2.17 -5.96 -12.45
N ASP A 11 -1.19 -5.14 -12.77
CA ASP A 11 0.05 -4.97 -12.02
C ASP A 11 -0.03 -3.85 -10.97
N GLU A 12 -1.25 -3.42 -10.63
CA GLU A 12 -1.43 -2.37 -9.63
C GLU A 12 -0.86 -2.81 -8.28
N PRO A 13 -0.23 -1.88 -7.53
CA PRO A 13 0.24 -2.16 -6.18
C PRO A 13 -0.89 -2.60 -5.25
N VAL A 14 -0.76 -3.77 -4.64
CA VAL A 14 -1.75 -4.37 -3.75
C VAL A 14 -1.31 -4.26 -2.30
N ILE A 15 -2.20 -3.76 -1.44
CA ILE A 15 -2.11 -3.90 0.01
C ILE A 15 -2.95 -5.12 0.41
N LEU A 16 -2.29 -6.19 0.87
CA LEU A 16 -2.96 -7.41 1.32
C LEU A 16 -3.28 -7.31 2.82
N VAL A 17 -4.57 -7.37 3.15
CA VAL A 17 -5.08 -7.36 4.52
C VAL A 17 -5.60 -8.75 4.87
N LEU A 18 -4.93 -9.43 5.81
CA LEU A 18 -5.39 -10.73 6.32
C LEU A 18 -6.15 -10.53 7.64
N MET A 19 -7.44 -10.84 7.62
CA MET A 19 -8.33 -10.65 8.77
C MET A 19 -8.51 -11.95 9.54
N HIS A 20 -8.04 -11.96 10.80
CA HIS A 20 -8.12 -13.09 11.72
C HIS A 20 -9.34 -12.92 12.63
N ARG A 21 -10.26 -13.90 12.59
CA ARG A 21 -11.40 -13.96 13.51
C ARG A 21 -10.96 -14.62 14.82
N THR A 22 -10.59 -13.83 15.83
CA THR A 22 -10.06 -14.31 17.12
C THR A 22 -10.22 -13.26 18.22
N LEU A 23 -10.33 -13.70 19.48
CA LEU A 23 -10.26 -12.84 20.67
C LEU A 23 -8.82 -12.62 21.16
N GLU A 24 -7.91 -13.51 20.81
CA GLU A 24 -6.52 -13.47 21.25
C GLU A 24 -5.62 -13.09 20.09
N VAL A 25 -4.78 -12.08 20.31
CA VAL A 25 -3.72 -11.73 19.37
C VAL A 25 -2.55 -12.67 19.61
N LYS A 26 -2.49 -13.73 18.79
CA LYS A 26 -1.34 -14.62 18.78
C LYS A 26 -0.31 -14.03 17.84
N HIS A 27 0.95 -13.98 18.29
CA HIS A 27 2.09 -13.66 17.43
C HIS A 27 2.07 -14.62 16.25
N THR A 28 1.51 -14.15 15.14
CA THR A 28 1.44 -14.87 13.89
C THR A 28 2.64 -14.40 13.11
N PRO A 29 3.66 -15.24 12.89
CA PRO A 29 4.81 -14.83 12.10
C PRO A 29 4.30 -14.26 10.78
N LEU A 30 4.85 -13.10 10.39
CA LEU A 30 4.56 -12.53 9.08
C LEU A 30 5.16 -13.48 8.04
N ARG A 31 4.40 -14.52 7.69
CA ARG A 31 4.87 -15.57 6.80
C ARG A 31 5.03 -14.92 5.43
N ARG A 32 6.27 -14.85 4.93
CA ARG A 32 6.61 -14.47 3.54
C ARG A 32 6.09 -15.51 2.52
N MET A 33 4.89 -16.05 2.73
CA MET A 33 4.29 -17.10 1.91
C MET A 33 4.01 -16.66 0.48
N TRP A 34 3.96 -15.36 0.22
CA TRP A 34 3.41 -14.79 -1.01
C TRP A 34 4.48 -14.13 -1.88
N SER A 35 5.73 -14.58 -1.78
CA SER A 35 6.88 -14.01 -2.51
C SER A 35 6.75 -14.06 -4.04
N HIS A 36 5.84 -14.87 -4.57
CA HIS A 36 5.55 -14.98 -6.00
C HIS A 36 4.62 -13.87 -6.51
N TYR A 37 3.94 -13.14 -5.62
CA TYR A 37 3.14 -11.96 -6.00
C TYR A 37 3.96 -10.68 -5.79
N SER A 38 4.66 -10.27 -6.85
CA SER A 38 5.55 -9.10 -6.84
C SER A 38 4.83 -7.76 -6.65
N ASN A 39 3.55 -7.69 -7.02
CA ASN A 39 2.71 -6.50 -6.87
C ASN A 39 2.12 -6.33 -5.47
N ILE A 40 2.32 -7.27 -4.53
CA ILE A 40 1.94 -7.07 -3.12
C ILE A 40 3.00 -6.21 -2.44
N VAL A 41 2.65 -4.95 -2.16
CA VAL A 41 3.59 -3.93 -1.66
C VAL A 41 3.52 -3.72 -0.16
N LEU A 42 2.47 -4.23 0.49
CA LEU A 42 2.31 -4.27 1.94
C LEU A 42 1.44 -5.46 2.32
N HIS A 43 1.83 -6.15 3.39
CA HIS A 43 1.04 -7.23 3.99
C HIS A 43 0.83 -6.93 5.48
N VAL A 44 -0.42 -6.94 5.92
CA VAL A 44 -0.78 -6.71 7.32
C VAL A 44 -1.77 -7.76 7.82
N ASN A 45 -1.63 -8.11 9.10
CA ASN A 45 -2.61 -8.90 9.83
C ASN A 45 -3.51 -7.95 10.62
N VAL A 46 -4.81 -8.18 10.57
CA VAL A 46 -5.79 -7.48 11.40
C VAL A 46 -6.61 -8.49 12.18
N PHE A 47 -6.88 -8.19 13.45
CA PHE A 47 -7.61 -9.07 14.34
C PHE A 47 -9.01 -8.51 14.59
N TYR A 48 -10.02 -9.34 14.44
CA TYR A 48 -11.42 -8.99 14.54
C TYR A 48 -12.16 -10.01 15.39
N HIS A 49 -13.15 -9.54 16.15
CA HIS A 49 -14.08 -10.44 16.79
C HIS A 49 -15.50 -9.87 16.83
N GLU A 50 -16.48 -10.75 16.63
CA GLU A 50 -17.89 -10.37 16.59
C GLU A 50 -18.41 -9.88 17.94
N THR A 51 -17.91 -10.43 19.06
CA THR A 51 -18.36 -10.03 20.40
C THR A 51 -17.92 -8.62 20.82
N VAL A 52 -16.86 -8.09 20.21
CA VAL A 52 -16.44 -6.68 20.39
C VAL A 52 -16.92 -5.81 19.23
N PHE A 53 -17.75 -6.37 18.34
CA PHE A 53 -18.35 -5.71 17.18
C PHE A 53 -17.33 -5.01 16.27
N GLY A 54 -16.12 -5.58 16.11
CA GLY A 54 -15.10 -4.85 15.37
C GLY A 54 -13.69 -5.37 15.49
N LEU A 55 -12.78 -4.52 15.01
CA LEU A 55 -11.35 -4.70 15.17
C LEU A 55 -10.98 -4.67 16.66
N LEU A 56 -10.15 -5.63 17.08
CA LEU A 56 -9.62 -5.64 18.43
C LEU A 56 -8.83 -4.34 18.70
N ARG A 57 -8.95 -3.82 19.92
CA ARG A 57 -8.13 -2.70 20.40
C ARG A 57 -6.77 -3.21 20.87
N CYS A 58 -5.90 -3.58 19.92
CA CYS A 58 -4.56 -4.09 20.18
C CYS A 58 -3.47 -3.28 19.45
N GLN A 59 -2.22 -3.50 19.84
CA GLN A 59 -1.08 -2.79 19.26
C GLN A 59 -0.84 -3.18 17.80
N GLU A 60 -1.13 -4.43 17.46
CA GLU A 60 -0.99 -4.98 16.12
C GLU A 60 -1.96 -4.32 15.14
N ASN A 61 -3.22 -4.13 15.53
CA ASN A 61 -4.19 -3.41 14.69
C ASN A 61 -3.82 -1.92 14.56
N LYS A 62 -3.34 -1.29 15.63
CA LYS A 62 -2.84 0.09 15.56
C LYS A 62 -1.66 0.22 14.59
N ALA A 63 -0.70 -0.70 14.66
CA ALA A 63 0.44 -0.75 13.75
C ALA A 63 -0.01 -1.02 12.31
N ALA A 64 -0.93 -1.96 12.08
CA ALA A 64 -1.47 -2.26 10.76
C ALA A 64 -2.12 -1.02 10.12
N VAL A 65 -2.96 -0.29 10.86
CA VAL A 65 -3.56 0.96 10.39
C VAL A 65 -2.49 1.99 10.04
N SER A 66 -1.50 2.18 10.91
CA SER A 66 -0.39 3.10 10.66
C SER A 66 0.39 2.74 9.40
N TRP A 67 0.71 1.46 9.19
CA TRP A 67 1.42 1.00 8.00
C TRP A 67 0.60 1.18 6.73
N ILE A 68 -0.70 0.89 6.76
CA ILE A 68 -1.60 1.14 5.62
C ILE A 68 -1.60 2.63 5.29
N GLN A 69 -1.78 3.51 6.28
CA GLN A 69 -1.80 4.96 6.09
C GLN A 69 -0.50 5.47 5.50
N SER A 70 0.65 5.06 6.06
CA SER A 70 1.97 5.42 5.52
C SER A 70 2.12 4.99 4.07
N LYS A 71 1.74 3.75 3.74
CA LYS A 71 1.86 3.24 2.37
C LYS A 71 0.97 4.00 1.40
N LEU A 72 -0.25 4.32 1.78
CA LEU A 72 -1.16 5.11 0.95
C LEU A 72 -0.63 6.53 0.71
N LEU A 73 0.00 7.15 1.72
CA LEU A 73 0.66 8.45 1.58
C LEU A 73 1.86 8.38 0.63
N ASP A 74 2.69 7.33 0.71
CA ASP A 74 3.81 7.14 -0.21
C ASP A 74 3.33 7.12 -1.68
N TYR A 75 2.22 6.44 -1.96
CA TYR A 75 1.64 6.37 -3.30
C TYR A 75 0.97 7.68 -3.74
N SER A 76 0.34 8.43 -2.84
CA SER A 76 -0.24 9.72 -3.19
C SER A 76 0.83 10.75 -3.54
N LEU A 77 1.93 10.78 -2.79
CA LEU A 77 3.08 11.63 -3.06
C LEU A 77 3.79 11.24 -4.37
N SER A 78 3.98 9.95 -4.61
CA SER A 78 4.58 9.45 -5.85
C SER A 78 3.74 9.79 -7.08
N ARG A 79 2.41 9.73 -6.97
CA ARG A 79 1.49 10.12 -8.04
C ARG A 79 1.56 11.62 -8.35
N ASN A 80 1.70 12.47 -7.33
CA ASN A 80 1.82 13.93 -7.51
C ASN A 80 3.14 14.36 -8.16
N ARG A 81 4.21 13.55 -8.05
CA ARG A 81 5.50 13.83 -8.71
C ARG A 81 5.47 13.54 -10.22
N LEU A 82 4.68 12.57 -10.66
CA LEU A 82 4.54 12.22 -12.08
C LEU A 82 3.63 13.20 -12.86
N SER A 83 2.82 14.00 -12.17
CA SER A 83 1.98 15.04 -12.79
C SER A 83 2.67 16.40 -12.96
N GLY A 84 3.97 16.51 -12.65
CA GLY A 84 4.72 17.77 -12.61
C GLY A 84 5.59 18.08 -13.84
N GLU A 85 5.72 17.18 -14.80
CA GLU A 85 6.56 17.40 -16.00
C GLU A 85 5.71 17.84 -17.19
N CYS A 86 5.45 19.14 -17.29
CA CYS A 86 5.28 19.81 -18.58
C CYS A 86 6.66 20.32 -19.03
N ASP A 87 7.34 19.54 -19.86
CA ASP A 87 8.61 19.90 -20.47
C ASP A 87 8.41 20.62 -21.83
N GLY A 88 9.32 21.53 -22.15
CA GLY A 88 9.73 21.82 -23.52
C GLY A 88 9.14 23.06 -24.23
N GLY A 89 9.91 24.16 -24.20
CA GLY A 89 9.74 25.31 -25.09
C GLY A 89 11.04 26.12 -25.25
N ASP A 90 12.14 25.43 -25.58
CA ASP A 90 13.41 26.03 -25.97
C ASP A 90 13.22 26.87 -27.26
N ARG A 91 13.48 28.18 -27.17
CA ARG A 91 13.75 29.04 -28.33
C ARG A 91 14.88 29.99 -27.97
N GLY A 92 16.09 29.53 -28.25
CA GLY A 92 17.18 30.44 -28.56
C GLY A 92 16.79 31.38 -29.70
N SER A 93 17.05 32.68 -29.50
CA SER A 93 17.35 33.60 -30.60
C SER A 93 18.38 34.60 -30.11
N ARG A 94 19.60 34.30 -30.54
CA ARG A 94 20.73 35.20 -30.77
C ARG A 94 20.22 36.56 -31.27
N VAL A 95 20.54 37.64 -30.58
CA VAL A 95 20.59 38.97 -31.18
C VAL A 95 21.99 39.52 -30.97
N ASP A 96 22.67 39.68 -32.09
CA ASP A 96 23.95 40.34 -32.24
C ASP A 96 23.70 41.77 -32.76
N SER A 97 24.70 42.62 -32.56
CA SER A 97 24.92 43.95 -33.15
C SER A 97 24.37 45.18 -32.41
N GLY A 98 25.32 46.05 -32.01
CA GLY A 98 25.09 47.44 -31.62
C GLY A 98 26.20 48.00 -30.75
#